data_AF-A0A8T4CGQ0-F1
#
_entry.id   AF-A0A8T4CGQ0-F1
#
_cell.length_a   1.000
_cell.length_b   1.000
_cell.length_c   1.000
_cell.angle_alpha   90.00
_cell.angle_beta   90.00
_cell.angle_gamma   90.00
#
_symmetry.space_group_name_H-M   'P 1'
#
loop_
_entity.id
_entity.type
_entity.pdbx_description
1 polymer ?
#
loop_
_entity_poly.entity_id
_entity_poly.type
_entity_poly.pdbx_seq_one_letter_code
_entity_poly.pdbx_strand_id
1 'polypeptide(L)'
;MSANLETHGEANIDIAAFLKSCGVPIVRVDATNPQNLTWHFAQPELCQELIRQFYQGTARVSPQTLLLESKRLKDQVFSARRRNGEYDGIGGS
;
A
#
# COMPACT_ATOMS: atom_id res chain seq x y z
N MET A 1 18.28 3.69 -18.68
CA MET A 1 17.01 3.08 -19.13
C MET A 1 16.18 2.77 -17.90
N SER A 2 15.35 3.71 -17.47
CA SER A 2 14.45 3.51 -16.32
C SER A 2 13.18 2.88 -16.88
N ALA A 3 13.05 1.57 -16.76
CA ALA A 3 11.76 0.91 -16.99
C ALA A 3 10.83 1.40 -15.88
N ASN A 4 10.11 2.49 -16.14
CA ASN A 4 8.96 2.90 -15.35
C ASN A 4 7.86 1.89 -15.65
N LEU A 5 8.00 0.66 -15.12
CA LEU A 5 6.89 -0.26 -15.02
C LEU A 5 5.97 0.32 -13.96
N GLU A 6 5.07 1.19 -14.42
CA GLU A 6 3.90 1.59 -13.66
C GLU A 6 3.06 0.33 -13.49
N THR A 7 3.24 -0.39 -12.38
CA THR A 7 2.26 -1.38 -11.95
C THR A 7 1.00 -0.62 -11.54
N HIS A 8 0.17 -0.31 -12.53
CA HIS A 8 -1.24 0.06 -12.37
C HIS A 8 -2.00 -1.19 -11.91
N GLY A 9 -1.81 -1.55 -10.66
CA GLY A 9 -2.67 -2.48 -9.97
C GLY A 9 -3.33 -1.70 -8.85
N GLU A 10 -4.62 -1.93 -8.63
CA GLU A 10 -5.27 -1.67 -7.34
C GLU A 10 -4.54 -2.48 -6.26
N ALA A 11 -3.34 -2.04 -5.87
CA ALA A 11 -2.61 -2.63 -4.78
C ALA A 11 -3.33 -2.11 -3.54
N ASN A 12 -4.30 -2.90 -3.09
CA ASN A 12 -4.90 -2.70 -1.78
C ASN A 12 -3.78 -2.55 -0.75
N ILE A 13 -4.02 -1.73 0.27
CA ILE A 13 -3.02 -1.33 1.26
C ILE A 13 -2.30 -2.52 1.93
N ASP A 14 -2.96 -3.68 1.95
CA ASP A 14 -2.40 -4.93 2.48
C ASP A 14 -1.33 -5.54 1.55
N ILE A 15 -1.48 -5.42 0.22
CA ILE A 15 -0.44 -5.82 -0.74
C ILE A 15 0.76 -4.88 -0.62
N ALA A 16 0.52 -3.58 -0.51
CA ALA A 16 1.58 -2.61 -0.30
C ALA A 16 2.33 -2.86 1.03
N ALA A 17 1.60 -3.20 2.10
CA ALA A 17 2.17 -3.58 3.38
C ALA A 17 3.01 -4.86 3.28
N PHE A 18 2.53 -5.86 2.54
CA PHE A 18 3.28 -7.08 2.29
C PHE A 18 4.58 -6.82 1.53
N LEU A 19 4.52 -6.10 0.41
CA LEU A 19 5.70 -5.75 -0.39
C LEU A 19 6.74 -4.97 0.42
N LYS A 20 6.28 -4.01 1.21
CA LYS A 20 7.14 -3.26 2.14
C LYS A 20 7.74 -4.16 3.22
N SER A 21 6.97 -5.11 3.75
CA SER A 21 7.46 -6.11 4.72
C SER A 21 8.52 -7.04 4.11
N CYS A 22 8.45 -7.30 2.80
CA CYS A 22 9.47 -8.03 2.04
C CYS A 22 10.69 -7.17 1.66
N GLY A 23 10.75 -5.91 2.14
CA GLY A 23 11.88 -5.02 1.89
C GLY A 23 11.82 -4.28 0.56
N VAL A 24 10.66 -4.28 -0.13
CA VAL A 24 10.48 -3.52 -1.37
C VAL A 24 10.11 -2.07 -1.04
N PRO A 25 10.97 -1.07 -1.32
CA PRO A 25 10.70 0.31 -0.96
C PRO A 25 9.56 0.91 -1.78
N ILE A 26 8.64 1.62 -1.11
CA ILE A 26 7.65 2.49 -1.74
C ILE A 26 8.35 3.81 -2.07
N VAL A 27 8.32 4.19 -3.34
CA VAL A 27 8.95 5.43 -3.86
C VAL A 27 7.95 6.57 -3.87
N ARG A 28 6.69 6.27 -4.21
CA ARG A 28 5.62 7.27 -4.28
C ARG A 28 4.28 6.61 -4.00
N VAL A 29 3.38 7.39 -3.38
CA VAL A 29 1.97 7.05 -3.24
C VAL A 29 1.17 8.16 -3.92
N ASP A 30 0.40 7.81 -4.94
CA ASP A 30 -0.60 8.71 -5.47
C ASP A 30 -1.90 8.53 -4.69
N ALA A 31 -2.24 9.55 -3.92
CA ALA A 31 -3.44 9.61 -3.10
C ALA A 31 -4.41 10.68 -3.60
N THR A 32 -4.41 10.98 -4.90
CA THR A 32 -5.35 11.97 -5.48
C THR A 32 -6.79 11.50 -5.34
N ASN A 33 -7.05 10.19 -5.51
CA ASN A 33 -8.36 9.59 -5.25
C ASN A 33 -8.32 8.77 -3.94
N PRO A 34 -9.10 9.13 -2.89
CA PRO A 34 -9.23 8.35 -1.66
C PRO A 34 -9.62 6.89 -1.86
N GLN A 35 -10.45 6.63 -2.86
CA GLN A 35 -11.02 5.32 -3.14
C GLN A 35 -10.08 4.47 -4.01
N ASN A 36 -9.10 5.11 -4.66
CA ASN A 36 -8.15 4.44 -5.55
C ASN A 36 -6.74 5.00 -5.32
N LEU A 37 -6.03 4.37 -4.40
CA LEU A 37 -4.63 4.68 -4.10
C LEU A 37 -3.72 3.95 -5.09
N THR A 38 -2.80 4.68 -5.71
CA THR A 38 -1.78 4.08 -6.58
C THR A 38 -0.43 4.05 -5.86
N TRP A 39 0.20 2.88 -5.82
CA TRP A 39 1.48 2.68 -5.12
C TRP A 39 2.59 2.43 -6.12
N HIS A 40 3.70 3.19 -6.01
CA HIS A 40 4.88 3.03 -6.85
C HIS A 40 6.03 2.46 -6.03
N PHE A 41 6.64 1.40 -6.53
CA PHE A 41 7.72 0.67 -5.87
C PHE A 41 9.03 0.76 -6.66
N ALA A 42 10.16 0.65 -5.98
CA ALA A 42 11.48 0.78 -6.61
C ALA A 42 11.87 -0.42 -7.50
N GLN A 43 11.23 -1.58 -7.32
CA GLN A 43 11.59 -2.84 -7.96
C GLN A 43 10.34 -3.56 -8.50
N PRO A 44 9.76 -3.10 -9.63
CA PRO A 44 8.48 -3.59 -10.12
C PRO A 44 8.50 -5.08 -10.52
N GLU A 45 9.64 -5.58 -11.00
CA GLU A 45 9.79 -7.00 -11.37
C GLU A 45 9.71 -7.90 -10.13
N LEU A 46 10.31 -7.46 -9.02
CA LEU A 46 10.23 -8.15 -7.74
C LEU A 46 8.81 -8.09 -7.16
N CYS A 47 8.10 -6.97 -7.36
CA CYS A 47 6.71 -6.83 -6.92
C CYS A 47 5.81 -7.90 -7.55
N GLN A 48 5.91 -8.14 -8.86
CA GLN A 48 5.05 -9.10 -9.55
C GLN A 48 5.20 -10.52 -8.98
N GLU A 49 6.44 -10.95 -8.75
CA GLU A 49 6.72 -12.26 -8.19
C GLU A 49 6.23 -12.39 -6.75
N LEU A 50 6.47 -11.38 -5.91
CA LEU A 50 5.99 -11.38 -4.53
C LEU A 50 4.46 -11.35 -4.45
N ILE A 51 3.78 -10.54 -5.28
CA ILE A 51 2.31 -10.52 -5.35
C ILE A 51 1.76 -11.90 -5.71
N ARG A 52 2.40 -12.58 -6.67
CA ARG A 52 2.02 -13.95 -7.04
C ARG A 52 2.14 -14.90 -5.84
N GLN A 53 3.22 -14.82 -5.06
CA GLN A 53 3.39 -15.62 -3.84
C GLN A 53 2.34 -15.29 -2.77
N PHE A 54 1.96 -14.02 -2.64
CA PHE A 54 0.91 -13.58 -1.71
C PHE A 54 -0.44 -14.25 -2.04
N TYR A 55 -0.87 -14.19 -3.29
CA TYR A 55 -2.13 -14.84 -3.71
C TYR A 55 -2.09 -16.37 -3.65
N GLN A 56 -0.90 -16.96 -3.79
CA GLN A 56 -0.71 -18.40 -3.65
C GLN A 56 -0.62 -18.86 -2.17
N GLY A 57 -0.64 -17.93 -1.22
CA GLY A 57 -0.52 -18.24 0.21
C GLY A 57 0.86 -18.77 0.61
N THR A 58 1.88 -18.58 -0.22
CA THR A 58 3.27 -19.02 0.04
C THR A 58 4.14 -17.92 0.62
N ALA A 59 3.57 -16.72 0.79
CA ALA A 59 4.19 -15.56 1.41
C ALA A 59 4.72 -15.86 2.82
N ARG A 60 6.00 -15.56 3.06
CA ARG A 60 6.69 -15.77 4.35
C ARG A 60 6.81 -14.47 5.15
N VAL A 61 5.68 -13.84 5.47
CA VAL A 61 5.64 -12.66 6.35
C VAL A 61 4.78 -12.99 7.56
N SER A 62 5.25 -12.63 8.76
CA SER A 62 4.46 -12.87 9.97
C SER A 62 3.18 -12.02 9.93
N PRO A 63 2.03 -12.54 10.41
CA PRO A 63 0.79 -11.77 10.44
C PRO A 63 0.93 -10.45 11.22
N GLN A 64 1.73 -10.44 12.29
CA GLN A 64 1.99 -9.26 13.10
C GLN A 64 2.73 -8.17 12.31
N THR A 65 3.75 -8.56 11.54
CA THR A 65 4.49 -7.64 10.66
C THR A 65 3.57 -7.03 9.62
N LEU A 66 2.75 -7.85 8.96
CA LEU A 66 1.82 -7.39 7.94
C LEU A 66 0.80 -6.39 8.49
N LEU A 67 0.21 -6.71 9.65
CA LEU A 67 -0.74 -5.82 10.33
C LEU A 67 -0.11 -4.49 10.73
N LEU A 68 1.12 -4.53 11.26
CA LEU A 68 1.85 -3.32 11.66
C LEU A 68 2.14 -2.42 10.46
N GLU A 69 2.60 -2.99 9.35
CA GLU A 69 2.87 -2.21 8.13
C GLU A 69 1.59 -1.69 7.49
N SER A 70 0.51 -2.48 7.45
CA SER A 70 -0.81 -2.03 6.96
C SER A 70 -1.32 -0.85 7.79
N LYS A 71 -1.21 -0.92 9.12
CA LYS A 71 -1.55 0.21 10.01
C LYS A 71 -0.70 1.45 9.71
N ARG A 72 0.63 1.29 9.59
CA ARG A 72 1.55 2.40 9.30
C ARG A 72 1.21 3.09 7.97
N LEU A 73 0.91 2.32 6.93
CA LEU A 73 0.51 2.86 5.62
C LEU A 73 -0.84 3.58 5.69
N LYS A 74 -1.82 3.01 6.42
CA LYS A 74 -3.12 3.66 6.64
C LYS A 74 -2.95 5.00 7.34
N ASP A 75 -2.14 5.03 8.40
CA ASP A 75 -1.83 6.27 9.10
C ASP A 75 -1.16 7.28 8.16
N GLN A 76 -0.16 6.88 7.36
CA GLN A 76 0.51 7.79 6.43
C GLN A 76 -0.45 8.42 5.40
N VAL A 77 -1.35 7.62 4.81
CA VAL A 77 -2.27 8.10 3.77
C VAL A 77 -3.45 8.87 4.36
N PHE A 78 -4.06 8.37 5.42
CA PHE A 78 -5.34 8.89 5.92
C PHE A 78 -5.21 9.82 7.13
N SER A 79 -4.17 9.70 7.96
CA SER A 79 -3.98 10.64 9.08
C SER A 79 -3.51 12.03 8.63
N ALA A 80 -2.82 12.11 7.49
CA ALA A 80 -2.47 13.38 6.86
C ALA A 80 -3.74 14.18 6.47
N ARG A 81 -4.81 13.48 6.06
CA ARG A 81 -6.11 14.09 5.72
C ARG A 81 -6.95 14.48 6.93
N ARG A 82 -6.89 13.71 8.02
CA ARG A 82 -7.58 14.07 9.28
C ARG A 82 -7.16 15.43 9.83
N ARG A 83 -5.95 15.90 9.53
CA ARG A 83 -5.47 17.24 9.95
C ARG A 83 -5.98 18.38 9.07
N ASN A 84 -6.48 18.09 7.86
CA ASN A 84 -6.96 19.08 6.89
C ASN A 84 -8.50 19.14 6.77
N GLY A 85 -9.26 18.45 7.63
CA GLY A 85 -10.67 18.78 7.86
C GLY A 85 -11.69 18.27 6.83
N GLU A 86 -11.45 17.16 6.14
CA GLU A 86 -12.53 16.48 5.41
C GLU A 86 -13.15 15.37 6.28
N TYR A 87 -14.13 15.78 7.07
CA TYR A 87 -15.18 14.91 7.59
C TYR A 87 -16.51 15.61 7.27
N ASP A 88 -16.99 15.47 6.04
CA ASP A 88 -18.42 15.66 5.78
C ASP A 88 -19.13 14.50 6.48
N GLY A 89 -19.77 14.84 7.59
CA GLY A 89 -20.12 13.91 8.65
C GLY A 89 -21.17 12.87 8.26
N ILE A 90 -21.10 11.72 8.92
CA ILE A 90 -22.27 10.95 9.40
C ILE A 90 -21.87 10.23 10.71
N GLY A 91 -22.62 10.49 11.78
CA GLY A 91 -22.78 9.59 12.94
C GLY A 91 -21.97 9.95 14.19
N GLY A 92 -22.56 10.31 15.33
CA GLY A 92 -23.98 10.32 15.68
C GLY A 92 -24.19 11.01 17.03
N SER A 93 -25.38 11.59 17.15
CA SER A 93 -25.98 12.05 18.40
C SER A 93 -26.26 10.89 19.36
#